data_AF-A0A7V9T1N0-F1
#
_entry.id   AF-A0A7V9T1N0-F1
#
_cell.length_a   1.000
_cell.length_b   1.000
_cell.length_c   1.000
_cell.angle_alpha   90.00
_cell.angle_beta   90.00
_cell.angle_gamma   90.00
#
_symmetry.space_group_name_H-M   'P 1'
#
loop_
_entity.id
_entity.type
_entity.pdbx_description
1 polymer ?
#
loop_
_entity_poly.entity_id
_entity_poly.type
_entity_poly.pdbx_seq_one_letter_code
_entity_poly.pdbx_strand_id
1 'polypeptide(L)'
;MNVTCPNCATTYRVDPAKVPEAGVRARCAVCSAVFAVRRDMADSPPEAQGVETPAPRPRQPETATAGQPDRSRLLEDAPRAAAPEVRAPDDAI
;
A
#
# COMPACT_ATOMS: atom_id res chain seq x y z
N MET A 1 27.36 -11.87 21.99
CA MET A 1 27.73 -10.98 20.86
C MET A 1 27.28 -9.56 21.14
N ASN A 2 27.90 -8.57 20.53
CA ASN A 2 27.51 -7.16 20.68
C ASN A 2 26.77 -6.69 19.45
N VAL A 3 25.72 -5.91 19.64
CA VAL A 3 24.92 -5.35 18.57
C VAL A 3 24.73 -3.87 18.82
N THR A 4 25.01 -3.05 17.82
CA THR A 4 24.88 -1.58 17.91
C THR A 4 23.64 -1.13 17.14
N CYS A 5 22.82 -0.29 17.75
CA CYS A 5 21.68 0.30 17.06
C CYS A 5 22.16 1.28 15.97
N PRO A 6 21.73 1.13 14.71
CA PRO A 6 22.17 2.00 13.61
C PRO A 6 21.60 3.43 13.68
N ASN A 7 20.62 3.68 14.56
CA ASN A 7 19.94 4.98 14.66
C ASN A 7 20.53 5.86 15.77
N CYS A 8 20.78 5.28 16.95
CA CYS A 8 21.24 6.04 18.13
C CYS A 8 22.60 5.57 18.69
N ALA A 9 23.29 4.67 17.98
CA ALA A 9 24.60 4.12 18.35
C ALA A 9 24.68 3.41 19.71
N THR A 10 23.55 3.06 20.33
CA THR A 10 23.54 2.31 21.59
C THR A 10 23.98 0.86 21.38
N THR A 11 24.95 0.40 22.16
CA THR A 11 25.46 -0.99 22.14
C THR A 11 24.72 -1.87 23.15
N TYR A 12 24.26 -3.04 22.69
CA TYR A 12 23.60 -4.05 23.51
C TYR A 12 24.39 -5.35 23.55
N ARG A 13 24.40 -6.02 24.70
CA ARG A 13 24.89 -7.40 24.84
C ARG A 13 23.76 -8.36 24.51
N VAL A 14 23.93 -9.14 23.45
CA VAL A 14 22.95 -10.15 23.01
C VAL A 14 23.55 -11.53 23.16
N ASP A 15 22.75 -12.45 23.68
CA ASP A 15 23.12 -13.85 23.75
C ASP A 15 23.08 -14.48 22.34
N PRO A 16 24.19 -15.06 21.84
CA PRO A 16 24.23 -15.62 20.49
C PRO A 16 23.33 -16.85 20.35
N ALA A 17 23.07 -17.62 21.41
CA ALA A 17 22.18 -18.78 21.35
C ALA A 17 20.71 -18.34 21.11
N LYS A 18 20.35 -17.11 21.48
CA LYS A 18 19.03 -16.52 21.21
C LYS A 18 18.85 -15.95 19.80
N VAL A 19 19.91 -15.83 19.00
CA VAL A 19 19.82 -15.33 17.62
C VAL A 19 19.96 -16.51 16.64
N PRO A 20 18.87 -16.96 15.99
CA PRO A 20 18.96 -18.02 15.00
C PRO A 20 19.75 -17.58 13.76
N GLU A 21 20.22 -18.53 12.95
CA GLU A 21 20.96 -18.23 11.71
C GLU A 21 20.14 -17.40 10.70
N ALA A 22 18.82 -17.61 10.66
CA ALA A 22 17.90 -16.79 9.85
C ALA A 22 17.89 -15.30 10.25
N GLY A 23 18.37 -14.99 11.46
CA GLY A 23 18.30 -13.66 12.09
C GLY A 23 16.99 -13.40 12.82
N VAL A 24 16.96 -12.30 13.57
CA VAL A 24 15.79 -11.85 14.36
C VAL A 24 15.59 -10.33 14.19
N ARG A 25 14.35 -9.86 14.33
CA ARG A 25 14.04 -8.42 14.41
C ARG A 25 14.20 -7.95 15.86
N ALA A 26 15.18 -7.09 16.12
CA ALA A 26 15.40 -6.47 17.42
C ALA A 26 14.77 -5.07 17.45
N ARG A 27 14.21 -4.68 18.59
CA ARG A 27 13.72 -3.31 18.87
C ARG A 27 14.69 -2.62 19.83
N CYS A 28 15.16 -1.42 19.47
CA CYS A 28 15.97 -0.59 20.35
C CYS A 28 15.14 -0.09 21.54
N ALA A 29 15.64 -0.24 22.77
CA ALA A 29 14.95 0.27 23.97
C ALA A 29 15.07 1.80 24.12
N VAL A 30 16.04 2.43 23.46
CA VAL A 30 16.29 3.88 23.54
C VAL A 30 15.46 4.66 22.53
N CYS A 31 15.54 4.31 21.25
CA CYS A 31 14.87 5.05 20.16
C CYS A 31 13.73 4.28 19.48
N SER A 32 13.40 3.07 19.95
CA SER A 32 12.35 2.21 19.39
C SER A 32 12.54 1.75 17.94
N ALA A 33 13.68 2.06 17.30
CA ALA A 33 14.02 1.58 15.96
C ALA A 33 14.07 0.05 15.91
N VAL A 34 13.52 -0.53 14.84
CA VAL A 34 13.52 -1.98 14.60
C VAL A 34 14.52 -2.32 13.51
N PHE A 35 15.42 -3.26 13.76
CA PHE A 35 16.48 -3.64 12.83
C PHE A 35 16.79 -5.14 12.90
N ALA A 36 17.36 -5.69 11.83
CA ALA A 36 17.69 -7.12 11.74
C ALA A 36 19.03 -7.41 12.43
N VAL A 37 19.08 -8.51 13.18
CA VAL A 37 20.29 -9.02 13.85
C VAL A 37 20.54 -10.44 13.37
N ARG A 38 21.72 -10.71 12.80
CA ARG A 38 22.13 -12.04 12.30
C ARG A 38 23.45 -12.45 12.97
N ARG A 39 23.70 -13.76 13.13
CA ARG A 39 24.95 -14.28 13.72
C ARG A 39 26.18 -14.03 12.85
N ASP A 40 26.00 -14.06 11.53
CA ASP A 40 27.07 -13.89 10.56
C ASP A 40 26.67 -12.80 9.56
N MET A 41 27.02 -11.57 9.92
CA MET A 41 27.68 -10.60 9.05
C MET A 41 27.89 -9.36 9.91
N ALA A 42 29.14 -9.15 10.30
CA ALA A 42 29.61 -7.81 10.56
C ALA A 42 29.18 -6.92 9.38
N ASP A 43 28.57 -5.79 9.69
CA ASP A 43 28.57 -4.62 8.81
C ASP A 43 28.04 -4.86 7.39
N SER A 44 26.74 -5.12 7.24
CA SER A 44 26.07 -4.61 6.04
C SER A 44 25.13 -3.50 6.47
N PRO A 45 25.32 -2.27 5.97
CA PRO A 45 24.32 -1.22 6.15
C PRO A 45 22.99 -1.75 5.63
N PRO A 46 21.85 -1.23 6.14
CA PRO A 46 20.57 -1.55 5.55
C PRO A 46 20.62 -1.13 4.08
N GLU A 47 20.84 -2.07 3.17
CA GLU A 47 20.49 -1.90 1.76
C GLU A 47 19.04 -1.44 1.79
N ALA A 48 18.85 -0.20 1.35
CA ALA A 48 17.60 0.49 1.36
C ALA A 48 16.59 -0.32 0.53
N GLN A 49 15.86 -1.20 1.19
CA GLN A 49 14.63 -1.76 0.66
C GLN A 49 13.62 -0.62 0.59
N GLY A 50 13.55 0.03 -0.57
CA GLY A 50 12.49 0.98 -0.89
C GLY A 50 12.96 2.28 -1.52
N VAL A 51 13.61 2.23 -2.68
CA VAL A 51 13.33 3.23 -3.71
C VAL A 51 12.80 2.48 -4.93
N GLU A 52 11.57 1.98 -4.82
CA GLU A 52 10.73 1.88 -6.01
C GLU A 52 10.38 3.33 -6.36
N THR A 53 11.28 4.01 -7.07
CA THR A 53 10.90 5.20 -7.84
C THR A 53 9.84 4.69 -8.81
N PRO A 54 8.56 5.10 -8.71
CA PRO A 54 7.62 4.76 -9.76
C PRO A 54 8.20 5.30 -11.06
N ALA A 55 8.53 4.40 -11.99
CA ALA A 55 9.03 4.78 -13.30
C ALA A 55 8.06 5.81 -13.90
N PRO A 56 8.54 6.94 -14.46
CA PRO A 56 7.66 7.85 -15.16
C PRO A 56 7.03 7.07 -16.31
N ARG A 57 5.70 6.90 -16.25
CA ARG A 57 4.95 6.27 -17.34
C ARG A 57 5.26 7.07 -18.61
N PRO A 58 5.70 6.43 -19.71
CA PRO A 58 5.77 7.14 -20.98
C PRO A 58 4.37 7.68 -21.28
N ARG A 59 4.26 9.00 -21.46
CA ARG A 59 3.06 9.64 -21.99
C ARG A 59 2.82 9.01 -23.36
N GLN A 60 1.85 8.11 -23.44
CA GLN A 60 1.42 7.59 -24.72
C GLN A 60 0.93 8.79 -25.55
N PRO A 61 1.37 8.93 -26.80
CA PRO A 61 0.86 9.98 -27.67
C PRO A 61 -0.65 9.82 -27.78
N GLU A 62 -1.33 10.89 -27.39
CA GLU A 62 -2.73 11.22 -27.60
C GLU A 62 -3.07 11.21 -29.09
N THR A 63 -3.11 10.02 -29.68
CA THR A 63 -3.68 9.79 -30.99
C THR A 63 -5.09 9.24 -30.85
N ALA A 64 -6.02 9.95 -31.49
CA ALA A 64 -7.43 9.63 -31.73
C ALA A 64 -8.46 10.13 -30.71
N THR A 65 -8.64 11.46 -30.63
CA THR A 65 -9.98 12.05 -30.48
C THR A 65 -10.39 12.71 -31.80
N ALA A 66 -10.79 11.86 -32.75
CA ALA A 66 -11.57 12.31 -33.90
C ALA A 66 -13.00 11.80 -33.66
N GLY A 67 -13.94 12.74 -33.60
CA GLY A 67 -15.23 12.61 -32.94
C GLY A 67 -16.10 11.44 -33.40
N GLN A 68 -16.74 10.79 -32.43
CA GLN A 68 -17.96 10.03 -32.66
C GLN A 68 -19.16 10.95 -32.39
N PRO A 69 -20.01 11.26 -33.39
CA PRO A 69 -21.29 11.89 -33.15
C PRO A 69 -22.25 10.89 -32.46
N ASP A 70 -22.56 11.23 -31.21
CA ASP A 70 -23.85 11.17 -30.53
C ASP A 70 -24.82 10.02 -30.91
N ARG A 71 -24.59 8.83 -30.32
CA ARG A 71 -25.62 7.77 -30.24
C ARG A 71 -26.75 8.11 -29.26
N SER A 72 -26.59 9.14 -28.45
CA SER A 72 -27.51 9.54 -27.38
C SER A 72 -28.87 9.97 -27.95
N ARG A 73 -28.90 10.68 -29.08
CA ARG A 73 -30.14 11.09 -29.74
C ARG A 73 -31.04 9.97 -30.27
N LEU A 74 -30.55 8.72 -30.40
CA LEU A 74 -31.39 7.62 -30.90
C LEU A 74 -32.19 6.93 -29.79
N LEU A 75 -31.83 7.08 -28.50
CA LEU A 75 -32.58 6.49 -27.39
C LEU A 75 -33.70 7.41 -26.85
N GLU A 76 -33.72 8.68 -27.26
CA GLU A 76 -34.68 9.68 -26.81
C GLU A 76 -36.09 9.51 -27.42
N ASP A 77 -36.27 8.60 -28.39
CA ASP A 77 -37.54 8.37 -29.11
C ASP A 77 -38.26 7.07 -28.69
N ALA A 78 -38.09 6.61 -27.44
CA ALA A 78 -38.83 5.45 -26.93
C ALA A 78 -39.92 5.89 -25.92
N PRO A 79 -41.21 5.99 -26.31
CA PRO A 79 -42.29 6.31 -25.38
C PRO A 79 -42.56 5.11 -24.48
N ARG A 80 -42.12 5.14 -23.22
CA ARG A 80 -42.45 4.11 -22.23
C ARG A 80 -43.77 4.46 -21.53
N ALA A 81 -44.79 3.67 -21.86
CA ALA A 81 -46.15 3.73 -21.34
C ALA A 81 -46.26 3.74 -19.80
N ALA A 82 -47.29 4.42 -19.32
CA ALA A 82 -47.65 4.71 -17.94
C ALA A 82 -48.02 3.48 -17.09
N ALA A 83 -47.76 3.56 -15.78
CA ALA A 83 -48.60 2.97 -14.73
C ALA A 83 -48.35 3.67 -13.37
N PRO A 84 -49.38 4.18 -12.66
CA PRO A 84 -49.22 4.86 -11.37
C PRO A 84 -49.31 3.91 -10.15
N GLU A 85 -48.30 4.06 -9.28
CA GLU A 85 -48.37 4.26 -7.82
C GLU A 85 -49.19 3.28 -6.94
N VAL A 86 -48.48 2.30 -6.36
CA VAL A 86 -49.01 1.42 -5.30
C VAL A 86 -49.09 2.19 -3.97
N ARG A 87 -50.27 2.13 -3.34
CA ARG A 87 -50.70 2.83 -2.12
C ARG A 87 -50.28 2.09 -0.83
N ALA A 88 -49.68 2.78 0.14
CA ALA A 88 -49.64 2.47 1.60
C ALA A 88 -48.90 3.61 2.34
N PRO A 89 -49.17 3.95 3.63
CA PRO A 89 -49.65 3.08 4.71
C PRO A 89 -50.85 3.63 5.53
N ASP A 90 -51.62 2.72 6.12
CA ASP A 90 -52.50 2.99 7.28
C ASP A 90 -51.99 2.09 8.41
N ASP A 91 -51.26 2.67 9.37
CA ASP A 91 -50.96 2.02 10.65
C ASP A 91 -51.72 2.82 11.71
N ALA A 92 -52.90 2.29 12.03
CA ALA A 92 -53.79 2.79 13.04
C ALA A 92 -53.30 2.41 14.45
N ILE A 93 -53.57 3.36 15.35
CA ILE A 93 -53.54 3.36 16.82
C ILE A 93 -53.96 2.04 17.48
#